data_AF-A0A7S1J6Y6-F1
#
_entry.id   AF-A0A7S1J6Y6-F1
#
_cell.length_a   1.000
_cell.length_b   1.000
_cell.length_c   1.000
_cell.angle_alpha   90.00
_cell.angle_beta   90.00
_cell.angle_gamma   90.00
#
_symmetry.space_group_name_H-M   'P 1'
#
loop_
_entity.id
_entity.type
_entity.pdbx_description
1 polymer ?
#
loop_
_entity_poly.entity_id
_entity_poly.type
_entity_poly.pdbx_seq_one_letter_code
_entity_poly.pdbx_strand_id
1 'polypeptide(L)'
;ENSLVTECSRFPLQVQRQLEGLPSNRRPAAYRQLVNPALKIIDYGNCTHAEEPHAHPIHTKQFRAPEVLLGCGEWDERSDLWCIACVLYYCYAGELLFNTHDSRVHLAVME
;
A
#
# COMPACT_ATOMS: atom_id res chain seq x y z
N GLU A 1 29.00 -7.58 -15.00
CA GLU A 1 28.52 -6.19 -14.78
C GLU A 1 27.04 -6.25 -14.41
N ASN A 2 26.53 -5.32 -13.59
CA ASN A 2 25.19 -5.25 -12.97
C ASN A 2 25.02 -5.84 -11.56
N SER A 3 25.97 -5.56 -10.66
CA SER A 3 25.69 -5.61 -9.22
C SER A 3 24.73 -4.47 -8.84
N LEU A 4 23.42 -4.70 -8.93
CA LEU A 4 22.38 -3.81 -8.37
C LEU A 4 22.30 -3.96 -6.83
N VAL A 5 23.44 -3.96 -6.17
CA VAL A 5 23.52 -3.79 -4.71
C VAL A 5 23.70 -2.29 -4.50
N THR A 6 22.62 -1.58 -4.19
CA THR A 6 22.75 -0.17 -3.80
C THR A 6 23.37 -0.14 -2.40
N GLU A 7 24.36 0.72 -2.20
CA GLU A 7 24.88 1.02 -0.86
C GLU A 7 23.75 1.57 0.02
N CYS A 8 23.80 1.28 1.33
CA CYS A 8 22.79 1.71 2.30
C CYS A 8 22.49 3.22 2.22
N SER A 9 23.51 4.03 1.88
CA SER A 9 23.45 5.48 1.66
C SER A 9 22.44 5.92 0.57
N ARG A 10 22.07 5.04 -0.37
CA ARG A 10 21.10 5.32 -1.43
C ARG A 10 19.68 4.88 -1.10
N PHE A 11 19.47 4.21 0.04
CA PHE A 11 18.12 3.85 0.46
C PHE A 11 17.38 5.11 0.93
N PRO A 12 16.03 5.14 0.84
CA PRO A 12 15.25 6.17 1.50
C PRO A 12 15.63 6.28 2.97
N LEU A 13 15.71 7.51 3.52
CA LEU A 13 16.11 7.77 4.91
C LEU A 13 15.36 6.90 5.94
N GLN A 14 14.09 6.58 5.66
CA GLN A 14 13.27 5.69 6.49
C GLN A 14 13.84 4.27 6.57
N VAL A 15 14.25 3.72 5.43
CA VAL A 15 14.90 2.39 5.34
C VAL A 15 16.25 2.43 6.04
N GLN A 16 17.03 3.51 5.88
CA GLN A 16 18.29 3.66 6.61
C GLN A 16 18.07 3.61 8.12
N ARG A 17 17.09 4.35 8.64
CA ARG A 17 16.72 4.35 10.07
C ARG A 17 16.27 2.96 10.57
N GLN A 18 15.50 2.22 9.78
CA GLN A 18 15.13 0.85 10.12
C GLN A 18 16.35 -0.09 10.19
N LEU A 19 17.39 0.17 9.38
CA LEU A 19 18.62 -0.63 9.34
C LEU A 19 19.66 -0.24 10.42
N GLU A 20 19.62 1.00 10.92
CA GLU A 20 20.55 1.50 11.94
C GLU A 20 20.50 0.65 13.22
N GLY A 21 19.32 0.13 13.60
CA GLY A 21 19.12 -0.73 14.78
C GLY A 21 19.35 -2.24 14.58
N LEU A 22 19.59 -2.70 13.35
CA LEU A 22 19.75 -4.13 13.06
C LEU A 22 21.23 -4.56 13.10
N PRO A 23 21.55 -5.73 13.71
CA PRO A 23 22.90 -6.28 13.65
C PRO A 23 23.30 -6.55 12.20
N SER A 24 24.59 -6.44 11.89
CA SER A 24 25.12 -6.46 10.51
C SER A 24 24.69 -7.69 9.69
N ASN A 25 24.50 -8.83 10.33
CA ASN A 25 24.05 -10.08 9.72
C ASN A 25 22.54 -10.12 9.37
N ARG A 26 21.74 -9.18 9.87
CA ARG A 26 20.30 -9.04 9.60
C ARG A 26 19.96 -7.88 8.66
N ARG A 27 20.96 -7.09 8.25
CA ARG A 27 20.74 -6.06 7.24
C ARG A 27 20.51 -6.74 5.88
N PRO A 28 19.46 -6.38 5.12
CA PRO A 28 19.25 -6.90 3.78
C PRO A 28 20.50 -6.67 2.93
N ALA A 29 20.96 -7.73 2.25
CA ALA A 29 22.17 -7.66 1.45
C ALA A 29 22.06 -6.66 0.28
N ALA A 30 20.84 -6.33 -0.15
CA ALA A 30 20.59 -5.35 -1.21
C ALA A 30 19.16 -4.79 -1.13
N TYR A 31 19.02 -3.48 -1.29
CA TYR A 31 17.78 -2.84 -1.75
C TYR A 31 17.78 -2.86 -3.28
N ARG A 32 16.62 -3.16 -3.88
CA ARG A 32 16.45 -3.07 -5.33
C ARG A 32 15.74 -1.77 -5.65
N GLN A 33 16.48 -0.83 -6.23
CA GLN A 33 15.91 0.38 -6.79
C GLN A 33 15.22 0.03 -8.12
N LEU A 34 14.02 0.55 -8.33
CA LEU A 34 13.36 0.49 -9.63
C LEU A 34 14.21 1.25 -10.66
N VAL A 35 14.59 0.59 -11.75
CA VAL A 35 15.32 1.21 -12.85
C VAL A 35 14.42 2.19 -13.62
N ASN A 36 13.12 1.91 -13.65
CA ASN A 36 12.10 2.77 -14.24
C ASN A 36 10.86 2.78 -13.33
N PRO A 37 10.44 3.93 -12.76
CA PRO A 37 9.29 4.03 -11.88
C PRO A 37 7.96 4.19 -12.62
N ALA A 38 7.91 4.00 -13.94
CA ALA A 38 6.66 4.08 -14.70
C ALA A 38 5.65 3.03 -14.21
N LEU A 39 4.47 3.50 -13.81
CA LEU A 39 3.36 2.67 -13.33
C LEU A 39 2.36 2.42 -14.46
N LYS A 40 1.79 1.21 -14.48
CA LYS A 40 0.68 0.83 -15.36
C LYS A 40 -0.38 0.13 -14.53
N ILE A 41 -1.62 0.60 -14.64
CA ILE A 41 -2.77 -0.05 -14.01
C ILE A 41 -3.10 -1.32 -14.80
N ILE A 42 -3.34 -2.40 -14.08
CA ILE A 42 -3.69 -3.72 -14.62
C ILE A 42 -4.99 -4.19 -13.96
N ASP A 43 -5.52 -5.30 -14.47
CA ASP A 43 -6.70 -5.99 -13.92
C ASP A 43 -7.95 -5.10 -13.82
N TYR A 44 -8.57 -4.88 -14.97
CA TYR A 44 -9.85 -4.17 -15.09
C TYR A 44 -11.06 -5.08 -14.84
N GLY A 45 -10.87 -6.31 -14.32
CA GLY A 45 -11.95 -7.28 -14.17
C GLY A 45 -13.02 -6.90 -13.14
N ASN A 46 -12.68 -5.99 -12.22
CA ASN A 46 -13.59 -5.43 -11.22
C ASN A 46 -13.86 -3.92 -11.44
N CYS A 47 -13.43 -3.36 -12.57
CA CYS A 47 -13.75 -1.97 -12.89
C CYS A 47 -15.23 -1.83 -13.21
N THR A 48 -15.82 -0.75 -12.72
CA THR A 48 -17.22 -0.39 -12.90
C THR A 48 -17.30 1.04 -13.43
N HIS A 49 -18.39 1.37 -14.10
CA HIS A 49 -18.67 2.75 -14.51
C HIS A 49 -19.18 3.58 -13.32
N ALA A 50 -18.93 4.89 -13.34
CA ALA A 50 -19.33 5.79 -12.25
C ALA A 50 -20.86 5.93 -12.12
N GLU A 51 -21.60 5.57 -13.15
CA GLU A 51 -23.06 5.62 -13.18
C GLU A 51 -23.73 4.30 -12.73
N GLU A 52 -22.94 3.25 -12.47
CA GLU A 52 -23.45 1.94 -12.04
C GLU A 52 -23.68 1.88 -10.52
N PRO A 53 -24.58 1.03 -10.01
CA PRO A 53 -24.81 0.91 -8.57
C PRO A 53 -23.61 0.31 -7.82
N HIS A 54 -23.07 1.07 -6.87
CA HIS A 54 -21.85 0.72 -6.11
C HIS A 54 -22.13 0.12 -4.74
N ALA A 55 -22.83 -1.02 -4.71
CA ALA A 55 -23.29 -1.64 -3.45
C ALA A 55 -22.42 -2.81 -2.94
N HIS A 56 -21.52 -3.33 -3.75
CA HIS A 56 -20.70 -4.49 -3.39
C HIS A 56 -19.38 -4.07 -2.74
N PRO A 57 -18.83 -4.84 -1.78
CA PRO A 57 -17.53 -4.54 -1.21
C PRO A 57 -16.42 -4.62 -2.25
N ILE A 58 -15.68 -3.53 -2.42
CA ILE A 58 -14.50 -3.44 -3.29
C ILE A 58 -13.19 -3.49 -2.48
N HIS A 59 -12.10 -3.66 -3.23
CA HIS A 59 -10.72 -3.79 -2.75
C HIS A 59 -10.47 -4.97 -1.80
N THR A 60 -9.20 -5.34 -1.67
CA THR A 60 -8.74 -6.20 -0.58
C THR A 60 -8.89 -5.47 0.75
N LYS A 61 -9.25 -6.20 1.81
CA LYS A 61 -9.61 -5.63 3.12
C LYS A 61 -8.67 -4.54 3.65
N GLN A 62 -7.35 -4.70 3.48
CA GLN A 62 -6.33 -3.80 4.03
C GLN A 62 -6.26 -2.44 3.32
N PHE A 63 -6.87 -2.31 2.13
CA PHE A 63 -6.90 -1.08 1.33
C PHE A 63 -8.31 -0.50 1.21
N ARG A 64 -9.27 -1.06 1.95
CA ARG A 64 -10.67 -0.69 1.83
C ARG A 64 -10.93 0.62 2.56
N ALA A 65 -11.60 1.54 1.87
CA ALA A 65 -12.01 2.81 2.42
C ALA A 65 -13.07 2.64 3.53
N PRO A 66 -13.15 3.57 4.50
CA PRO A 66 -14.07 3.46 5.63
C PRO A 66 -15.54 3.36 5.21
N GLU A 67 -15.97 4.09 4.17
CA GLU A 67 -17.33 4.04 3.62
C GLU A 67 -17.70 2.65 3.08
N VAL A 68 -16.75 1.97 2.43
CA VAL A 68 -16.92 0.60 1.93
C VAL A 68 -16.93 -0.41 3.08
N LEU A 69 -16.17 -0.16 4.17
CA LEU A 69 -16.20 -1.00 5.38
C LEU A 69 -17.50 -0.86 6.18
N LEU A 70 -18.04 0.36 6.25
CA LEU A 70 -19.27 0.67 6.97
C LEU A 70 -20.52 0.26 6.19
N GLY A 71 -20.41 0.06 4.87
CA GLY A 71 -21.58 -0.15 4.00
C GLY A 71 -22.51 1.06 3.98
N CYS A 72 -21.98 2.25 4.26
CA CYS A 72 -22.73 3.49 4.31
C CYS A 72 -22.88 4.07 2.90
N GLY A 73 -23.78 3.48 2.12
CA GLY A 73 -24.15 4.00 0.79
C GLY A 73 -23.28 3.51 -0.36
N GLU A 74 -23.47 4.14 -1.51
CA GLU A 74 -22.67 3.93 -2.72
C GLU A 74 -21.29 4.56 -2.52
N TRP A 75 -20.24 3.77 -2.74
CA TRP A 75 -18.87 4.28 -2.82
C TRP A 75 -18.63 4.87 -4.22
N ASP A 76 -17.61 5.73 -4.35
CA ASP A 76 -17.27 6.39 -5.61
C ASP A 76 -15.76 6.31 -5.87
N GLU A 77 -15.26 7.09 -6.84
CA GLU A 77 -13.83 7.13 -7.20
C GLU A 77 -12.90 7.56 -6.04
N ARG A 78 -13.43 8.14 -4.95
CA ARG A 78 -12.64 8.49 -3.77
C ARG A 78 -12.15 7.24 -3.03
N SER A 79 -12.86 6.12 -3.15
CA SER A 79 -12.41 4.84 -2.62
C SER A 79 -11.11 4.37 -3.29
N ASP A 80 -10.94 4.62 -4.60
CA ASP A 80 -9.69 4.36 -5.32
C ASP A 80 -8.56 5.26 -4.82
N LEU A 81 -8.83 6.55 -4.54
CA LEU A 81 -7.84 7.47 -3.96
C LEU A 81 -7.37 7.00 -2.58
N TRP A 82 -8.28 6.50 -1.74
CA TRP A 82 -7.93 5.88 -0.46
C TRP A 82 -7.00 4.67 -0.64
N CYS A 83 -7.37 3.77 -1.56
CA CYS A 83 -6.57 2.59 -1.89
C CYS A 83 -5.16 2.97 -2.37
N ILE A 84 -5.04 3.96 -3.27
CA ILE A 84 -3.75 4.49 -3.76
C ILE A 84 -2.91 5.04 -2.60
N ALA A 85 -3.51 5.80 -1.68
CA ALA A 85 -2.80 6.33 -0.52
C ALA A 85 -2.23 5.22 0.36
N CYS A 86 -2.99 4.15 0.58
CA CYS A 86 -2.53 2.98 1.33
C CYS A 86 -1.37 2.25 0.62
N VAL A 87 -1.42 2.12 -0.72
CA VAL A 87 -0.33 1.53 -1.52
C VAL A 87 0.93 2.40 -1.45
N LEU A 88 0.79 3.71 -1.57
CA LEU A 88 1.92 4.65 -1.46
C LEU A 88 2.56 4.59 -0.07
N TYR A 89 1.74 4.54 0.99
CA TYR A 89 2.23 4.31 2.35
C TYR A 89 3.00 3.00 2.44
N TYR A 90 2.45 1.90 1.92
CA TYR A 90 3.11 0.59 1.93
C TYR A 90 4.47 0.63 1.21
N CYS A 91 4.54 1.26 0.04
CA CYS A 91 5.80 1.45 -0.70
C CYS A 91 6.82 2.29 0.08
N TYR A 92 6.35 3.25 0.89
CA TYR A 92 7.21 4.15 1.65
C TYR A 92 7.69 3.55 2.98
N ALA A 93 6.76 3.02 3.78
CA ALA A 93 7.01 2.51 5.13
C ALA A 93 7.51 1.06 5.13
N GLY A 94 7.20 0.29 4.08
CA GLY A 94 7.51 -1.14 3.98
C GLY A 94 6.55 -2.03 4.77
N GLU A 95 5.48 -1.47 5.34
CA GLU A 95 4.46 -2.16 6.11
C GLU A 95 3.06 -1.67 5.75
N LEU A 96 2.04 -2.48 6.04
CA LEU A 96 0.66 -2.13 5.76
C LEU A 96 0.21 -1.01 6.71
N LEU A 97 -0.45 0.01 6.15
CA LEU A 97 -1.05 1.09 6.95
C LEU A 97 -2.07 0.53 7.96
N PHE A 98 -2.89 -0.43 7.52
CA PHE A 98 -3.86 -1.14 8.34
C PHE A 98 -3.61 -2.64 8.27
N ASN A 99 -2.79 -3.15 9.19
CA ASN A 99 -2.47 -4.58 9.26
C ASN A 99 -3.50 -5.36 10.09
N THR A 100 -4.74 -5.43 9.62
CA THR A 100 -5.85 -6.06 10.33
C THR A 100 -6.60 -7.05 9.44
N HIS A 101 -7.20 -8.08 10.05
CA HIS A 101 -8.01 -9.08 9.34
C HIS A 101 -9.51 -8.94 9.62
N ASP A 102 -9.85 -8.19 10.66
CA ASP A 102 -11.20 -7.92 11.13
C ASP A 102 -11.63 -6.49 10.76
N SER A 103 -12.81 -6.35 10.15
CA SER A 103 -13.33 -5.07 9.69
C SER A 103 -13.58 -4.07 10.81
N ARG A 104 -13.96 -4.53 12.02
CA ARG A 104 -14.18 -3.65 13.17
C ARG A 104 -12.85 -3.12 13.70
N VAL A 105 -11.83 -3.98 13.76
CA VAL A 105 -10.48 -3.56 14.13
C VAL A 105 -9.92 -2.61 13.09
N HIS A 106 -10.17 -2.84 11.80
CA HIS A 106 -9.78 -1.92 10.73
C HIS A 106 -10.37 -0.51 10.96
N LEU A 107 -11.67 -0.41 11.22
CA LEU A 107 -12.30 0.88 11.52
C LEU A 107 -11.75 1.51 12.81
N ALA A 108 -11.49 0.71 13.85
CA ALA A 108 -10.96 1.21 15.12
C ALA A 108 -9.53 1.77 15.03
N VAL A 109 -8.72 1.33 14.06
CA VAL A 109 -7.36 1.86 13.83
C VAL A 109 -7.33 3.07 12.90
N MET A 110 -8.48 3.44 12.31
CA MET A 110 -8.61 4.64 11.46
C MET A 110 -8.93 5.91 12.27
N GLU A 111 -9.28 5.77 13.56
CA GLU A 111 -9.50 6.88 14.51
C GLU A 111 -8.17 7.49 15.00
#